data_AF-A0A453R8K9-F1
#
_entry.id   AF-A0A453R8K9-F1
#
_cell.length_a   1.000
_cell.length_b   1.000
_cell.length_c   1.000
_cell.angle_alpha   90.00
_cell.angle_beta   90.00
_cell.angle_gamma   90.00
#
_symmetry.space_group_name_H-M   'P 1'
#
loop_
_entity.id
_entity.type
_entity.pdbx_description
1 polymer ?
#
loop_
_entity_poly.entity_id
_entity_poly.type
_entity_poly.pdbx_seq_one_letter_code
_entity_poly.pdbx_strand_id
1 'polypeptide(L)'
;SLQDVLQQIFEYNGSPVVEMVGKNCFAIASDYHLGVQLQTIATDFQRAFKIHGKLYISLSGLTTDAQTLQHGDSSAGSACHPL
;
A
#
# COMPACT_ATOMS: atom_id res chain seq x y z
N SER A 1 2.47 -25.63 -4.39
CA SER A 1 1.64 -25.13 -5.50
C SER A 1 1.85 -23.62 -5.60
N LEU A 2 1.77 -22.99 -6.77
CA LEU A 2 2.00 -21.53 -6.91
C LEU A 2 1.12 -20.70 -5.96
N GLN A 3 -0.01 -21.26 -5.55
CA GLN A 3 -0.96 -20.70 -4.57
C GLN A 3 -0.35 -20.58 -3.17
N ASP A 4 0.55 -21.49 -2.76
CA ASP A 4 1.20 -21.44 -1.44
C ASP A 4 2.20 -20.27 -1.33
N VAL A 5 2.83 -19.85 -2.44
CA VAL A 5 3.72 -18.68 -2.48
C VAL A 5 2.91 -17.38 -2.45
N LEU A 6 1.79 -17.32 -3.19
CA LEU A 6 0.87 -16.18 -3.15
C LEU A 6 0.28 -15.99 -1.75
N GLN A 7 0.02 -17.10 -1.06
CA GLN A 7 -0.50 -17.12 0.30
C GLN A 7 0.50 -16.53 1.31
N GLN A 8 1.80 -16.82 1.16
CA GLN A 8 2.83 -16.36 2.10
C GLN A 8 3.04 -14.83 2.11
N ILE A 9 2.85 -14.14 0.98
CA ILE A 9 3.16 -12.71 0.86
C ILE A 9 1.96 -11.83 1.26
N PHE A 10 0.75 -12.17 0.80
CA PHE A 10 -0.43 -11.36 1.07
C PHE A 10 -1.08 -11.67 2.42
N GLU A 11 -1.08 -12.92 2.89
CA GLU A 11 -1.75 -13.27 4.15
C GLU A 11 -0.89 -12.98 5.38
N TYR A 12 0.44 -12.94 5.24
CA TYR A 12 1.30 -12.69 6.39
C TYR A 12 1.10 -11.27 6.93
N ASN A 13 1.18 -10.25 6.07
CA ASN A 13 1.01 -8.86 6.47
C ASN A 13 -0.36 -8.24 6.19
N GLY A 14 -1.13 -8.81 5.25
CA GLY A 14 -2.23 -8.10 4.61
C GLY A 14 -1.68 -6.93 3.78
N SER A 15 -2.03 -6.81 2.50
CA SER A 15 -1.59 -5.63 1.73
C SER A 15 -2.54 -5.21 0.61
N PRO A 16 -3.85 -5.03 0.90
CA PRO A 16 -4.81 -4.61 -0.10
C PRO A 16 -4.55 -3.17 -0.52
N VAL A 17 -4.31 -2.98 -1.82
CA VAL A 17 -4.21 -1.66 -2.46
C VAL A 17 -5.03 -1.69 -3.74
N VAL A 18 -5.76 -0.60 -4.00
CA VAL A 18 -6.53 -0.38 -5.22
C VAL A 18 -6.13 0.97 -5.81
N GLU A 19 -5.92 0.98 -7.12
CA GLU A 19 -5.62 2.18 -7.90
C GLU A 19 -6.71 2.39 -8.95
N MET A 20 -7.23 3.61 -9.04
CA MET A 20 -8.29 3.99 -9.98
C MET A 20 -7.85 5.22 -10.78
N VAL A 21 -8.17 5.25 -12.06
CA VAL A 21 -7.89 6.39 -12.94
C VAL A 21 -9.21 6.94 -13.49
N GLY A 22 -9.39 8.25 -13.38
CA GLY A 22 -10.52 8.99 -13.92
C GLY A 22 -10.07 10.04 -14.94
N LYS A 23 -11.02 10.82 -15.45
CA LYS A 23 -10.71 11.93 -16.35
C LYS A 23 -9.98 13.03 -15.58
N ASN A 24 -8.70 13.27 -15.91
CA ASN A 24 -7.85 14.26 -15.24
C ASN A 24 -7.66 14.01 -13.72
N CYS A 25 -7.79 12.77 -13.26
CA CYS A 25 -7.52 12.42 -11.85
C CYS A 25 -7.15 10.94 -11.71
N PHE A 26 -6.56 10.60 -10.58
CA PHE A 26 -6.35 9.22 -10.13
C PHE A 26 -6.59 9.15 -8.62
N ALA A 27 -6.86 7.96 -8.11
CA ALA A 27 -7.03 7.71 -6.70
C ALA A 27 -6.31 6.43 -6.32
N ILE A 28 -5.64 6.46 -5.18
CA ILE A 28 -5.04 5.28 -4.55
C ILE A 28 -5.77 5.09 -3.24
N ALA A 29 -6.24 3.87 -2.97
CA ALA A 29 -6.87 3.51 -1.72
C ALA A 29 -6.20 2.24 -1.19
N SER A 30 -5.83 2.28 0.08
CA SER A 30 -5.29 1.11 0.79
C SER A 30 -5.91 1.02 2.15
N ASP A 31 -6.00 -0.20 2.68
CA ASP A 31 -6.18 -0.36 4.11
C ASP A 31 -4.90 0.03 4.85
N TYR A 32 -5.02 0.49 6.08
CA TYR A 32 -3.90 0.80 6.96
C TYR A 32 -3.64 -0.28 8.01
N HIS A 33 -4.45 -1.34 8.05
CA HIS A 33 -4.16 -2.46 8.95
C HIS A 33 -2.84 -3.13 8.55
N LEU A 34 -2.02 -3.50 9.53
CA LEU A 34 -0.84 -4.34 9.39
C LEU A 34 -1.08 -5.60 10.20
N GLY A 35 -1.17 -6.74 9.52
CA GLY A 35 -1.28 -8.06 10.12
C GLY A 35 0.09 -8.70 10.35
N VAL A 36 0.19 -9.66 11.26
CA VAL A 36 1.20 -10.71 11.28
C VAL A 36 0.50 -11.98 11.73
N GLN A 37 0.53 -13.03 10.90
CA GLN A 37 0.01 -14.35 11.26
C GLN A 37 -1.40 -14.29 11.88
N LEU A 38 -2.34 -13.61 11.20
CA LEU A 38 -3.74 -13.39 11.62
C LEU A 38 -3.96 -12.43 12.80
N GLN A 39 -2.94 -11.74 13.30
CA GLN A 39 -3.08 -10.71 14.33
C GLN A 39 -2.86 -9.32 13.75
N THR A 40 -3.73 -8.36 14.04
CA THR A 40 -3.52 -6.95 13.68
C THR A 40 -2.54 -6.30 14.67
N ILE A 41 -1.41 -5.82 14.18
CA ILE A 41 -0.37 -5.13 14.96
C ILE A 41 -0.56 -3.61 14.92
N ALA A 42 -1.00 -3.07 13.78
CA ALA A 42 -1.17 -1.64 13.58
C ALA A 42 -2.35 -1.34 12.64
N THR A 43 -2.85 -0.11 12.67
CA THR A 43 -3.96 0.36 11.81
C THR A 43 -3.65 1.72 11.16
N ASP A 44 -2.38 2.10 11.14
CA ASP A 44 -1.83 3.35 10.63
C ASP A 44 -0.71 3.11 9.61
N PHE A 45 -0.61 1.89 9.07
CA PHE A 45 0.43 1.50 8.13
C PHE A 45 0.13 1.97 6.70
N GLN A 46 0.79 3.04 6.28
CA GLN A 46 0.67 3.57 4.91
C GLN A 46 1.41 2.69 3.90
N ARG A 47 0.75 2.42 2.76
CA ARG A 47 1.30 1.60 1.66
C ARG A 47 1.47 2.36 0.36
N ALA A 48 0.95 3.57 0.29
CA ALA A 48 1.12 4.46 -0.84
C ALA A 48 2.02 5.62 -0.42
N PHE A 49 2.94 5.98 -1.31
CA PHE A 49 4.00 6.96 -1.09
C PHE A 49 4.04 7.94 -2.26
N LYS A 50 4.30 9.20 -1.95
CA LYS A 50 4.48 10.22 -2.98
C LYS A 50 5.95 10.35 -3.29
N ILE A 51 6.37 10.10 -4.52
CA ILE A 51 7.79 10.16 -4.87
C ILE A 51 8.20 11.57 -5.29
N HIS A 52 7.42 12.18 -6.20
CA HIS A 52 7.69 13.54 -6.67
C HIS A 52 6.50 14.13 -7.42
N GLY A 53 6.16 15.40 -7.21
CA GLY A 53 5.12 16.08 -8.01
C GLY A 53 3.77 15.36 -8.00
N LYS A 54 3.37 14.78 -9.14
CA LYS A 54 2.17 13.93 -9.30
C LYS A 54 2.49 12.44 -9.47
N LEU A 55 3.70 12.01 -9.14
CA LEU A 55 4.15 10.62 -9.14
C LEU A 55 3.95 9.99 -7.77
N TYR A 56 3.14 8.93 -7.73
CA TYR A 56 2.83 8.15 -6.55
C TYR A 56 3.12 6.68 -6.83
N ILE A 57 3.57 5.95 -5.82
CA ILE A 57 3.84 4.52 -5.89
C ILE A 57 3.15 3.87 -4.69
N SER A 58 2.46 2.76 -4.93
CA SER A 58 1.97 1.91 -3.87
C SER A 58 2.73 0.57 -3.86
N LEU A 59 3.02 0.07 -2.66
CA LEU A 59 3.67 -1.23 -2.49
C LEU A 59 2.69 -2.20 -1.84
N SER A 60 2.51 -3.34 -2.50
CA SER A 60 1.77 -4.46 -1.96
C SER A 60 2.71 -5.63 -1.70
N GLY A 61 2.60 -6.25 -0.52
CA GLY A 61 3.37 -7.44 -0.15
C GLY A 61 4.05 -7.30 1.21
N LEU A 62 5.36 -7.54 1.25
CA LEU A 62 6.12 -7.55 2.50
C LEU A 62 6.25 -6.14 3.08
N THR A 63 5.80 -5.97 4.32
CA THR A 63 5.83 -4.69 5.06
C THR A 63 7.23 -4.05 5.13
N THR A 64 8.28 -4.87 5.23
CA THR A 64 9.66 -4.35 5.33
C THR A 64 10.10 -3.61 4.07
N ASP A 65 9.61 -4.02 2.90
CA ASP A 65 9.90 -3.35 1.62
C ASP A 65 9.18 -1.99 1.55
N ALA A 66 7.93 -1.94 2.02
CA ALA A 66 7.15 -0.72 2.14
C ALA A 66 7.76 0.27 3.15
N GLN A 67 8.23 -0.20 4.31
CA GLN A 67 8.88 0.63 5.32
C GLN A 67 10.18 1.28 4.80
N THR A 68 10.90 0.59 3.91
CA THR A 68 12.11 1.14 3.30
C THR A 68 11.78 2.36 2.42
N LEU A 69 10.62 2.37 1.74
CA LEU A 69 10.16 3.51 0.96
C LEU A 69 9.45 4.58 1.80
N GLN A 70 8.81 4.21 2.91
CA GLN A 70 8.12 5.15 3.81
C GLN A 70 9.03 6.26 4.36
N HIS A 71 10.34 6.02 4.43
CA HIS A 71 11.30 7.06 4.82
C HIS A 71 11.35 8.25 3.84
N GLY A 72 10.79 8.09 2.62
CA GLY A 72 10.48 9.18 1.69
C GLY A 72 8.97 9.43 1.62
N ASP A 73 8.54 10.57 2.16
CA ASP A 73 7.25 11.23 1.87
C ASP A 73 5.93 10.45 2.15
N SER A 74 5.40 10.66 3.36
CA SER A 74 4.20 10.03 3.98
C SER A 74 2.83 10.54 3.47
N SER A 75 2.72 11.02 2.23
CA SER A 75 1.55 11.84 1.84
C SER A 75 0.44 11.15 1.05
N ALA A 76 0.45 9.82 0.86
CA ALA A 76 -0.58 9.14 0.08
C ALA A 76 -1.41 8.22 0.98
N GLY A 77 -2.37 8.82 1.66
CA GLY A 77 -3.53 8.09 2.16
C GLY A 77 -4.59 7.91 1.08
N SER A 78 -5.66 7.18 1.39
CA SER A 78 -6.84 7.02 0.53
C SER A 78 -7.39 8.37 0.05
N ALA A 79 -6.98 8.82 -1.14
CA ALA A 79 -7.27 10.16 -1.63
C ALA A 79 -7.39 10.21 -3.15
N CYS A 80 -8.34 11.02 -3.63
CA CYS A 80 -8.44 11.40 -5.04
C CYS A 80 -7.49 12.55 -5.33
N HIS A 81 -6.58 12.36 -6.27
CA HIS A 81 -5.60 13.34 -6.70
C HIS A 81 -5.88 13.80 -8.14
N PRO A 82 -5.92 15.12 -8.40
CA PRO A 82 -6.02 15.63 -9.77
C PRO A 82 -4.71 15.41 -10.54
N LEU A 83 -4.83 15.08 -11.83
CA LEU A 83 -3.72 15.00 -12.80
C LEU A 83 -3.17 16.37 -13.18
#